data_AF-A0A8J1LYU7-F1
#
_entry.id   AF-A0A8J1LYU7-F1
#
_cell.length_a   1.000
_cell.length_b   1.000
_cell.length_c   1.000
_cell.angle_alpha   90.00
_cell.angle_beta   90.00
_cell.angle_gamma   90.00
#
_symmetry.space_group_name_H-M   'P 1'
#
loop_
_entity.id
_entity.type
_entity.pdbx_description
1 polymer ?
#
loop_
_entity_poly.entity_id
_entity_poly.type
_entity_poly.pdbx_seq_one_letter_code
_entity_poly.pdbx_strand_id
1 'polypeptide(L)'
;MEKKEKKMIIDEEFGSGPLQGVKRRMEVKEDQGGRREKRRRSKKEKKEFTEEEYGSGASDEVKRRMEAEEDQGRRREKRRSKKEKEFIVKEYVSGPSEEVIRRMETEEDQGGRKKKKRRSKKEKKEFMEDEFGSGPLKEGKRRMEAEEDQGGIKKKRRRCPKKHQKKTGKRTKKETAAGGSGLETTQADAAKINPLDINNYEFYGKLGEGAFATTVLATLRGSKKHLAIKIQEKSEEDYDIILTESEIFKIAKDSPFLCHGLAAFQSEHRAFLVLEYLSGGNLEDLIDESGYLPRPSVEFYSAEIACGLEFLHDRGIVHRDLKPENILLDEKGHIKISDFGLAVQNVFGDVTINGWAGTLRYMAPEILCGADYNTAVDWWSFGITTCRMASNMFPFYGANDYDLIIYEEPNIPEWLPEDLKDLLKKLLNKQPYDRLGVHGNIRHHRFYSSINWLELEQQRIPPPFQPSEEHLRKIHGKAMSTLDVLIPGPTSKEQITIEGFSFLNAIWQKD
;
A
#
# COMPACT_ATOMS: atom_id res chain seq x y z
N MET A 1 53.81 -31.60 -31.70
CA MET A 1 54.46 -31.22 -32.96
C MET A 1 53.44 -30.41 -33.74
N GLU A 2 53.51 -29.08 -33.60
CA GLU A 2 54.23 -28.21 -34.57
C GLU A 2 53.41 -28.10 -35.87
N LYS A 3 53.09 -26.95 -36.43
CA LYS A 3 53.66 -25.59 -36.34
C LYS A 3 52.74 -24.72 -37.25
N LYS A 4 52.48 -23.46 -36.89
CA LYS A 4 52.95 -22.22 -37.59
C LYS A 4 52.38 -22.03 -39.00
N GLU A 5 52.24 -20.85 -39.57
CA GLU A 5 52.50 -19.44 -39.28
C GLU A 5 51.86 -18.76 -40.49
N LYS A 6 51.22 -17.59 -40.31
CA LYS A 6 51.36 -16.52 -41.30
C LYS A 6 51.53 -15.22 -40.52
N LYS A 7 52.79 -14.78 -40.49
CA LYS A 7 53.28 -13.48 -40.05
C LYS A 7 53.97 -12.86 -41.26
N MET A 8 53.77 -11.55 -41.46
CA MET A 8 54.74 -10.54 -41.95
C MET A 8 54.04 -9.48 -42.81
N ILE A 9 53.88 -8.25 -42.31
CA ILE A 9 54.84 -7.11 -42.19
C ILE A 9 54.69 -6.20 -43.40
N ILE A 10 54.31 -4.93 -43.16
CA ILE A 10 55.08 -3.74 -43.55
C ILE A 10 54.97 -2.73 -42.40
N ASP A 11 56.11 -2.48 -41.77
CA ASP A 11 56.42 -1.33 -40.91
C ASP A 11 57.09 -0.23 -41.75
N GLU A 12 57.35 0.92 -41.12
CA GLU A 12 58.25 2.03 -41.46
C GLU A 12 57.57 3.32 -42.00
N GLU A 13 57.83 4.54 -41.49
CA GLU A 13 58.78 5.01 -40.48
C GLU A 13 58.50 6.50 -40.07
N PHE A 14 58.86 6.78 -38.82
CA PHE A 14 59.45 7.98 -38.15
C PHE A 14 58.93 9.44 -38.22
N GLY A 15 58.86 9.98 -36.99
CA GLY A 15 59.07 11.39 -36.63
C GLY A 15 59.13 11.63 -35.10
N SER A 16 60.24 11.24 -34.45
CA SER A 16 60.87 11.75 -33.20
C SER A 16 60.33 13.09 -32.59
N GLY A 17 59.83 13.20 -31.34
CA GLY A 17 60.50 13.25 -30.01
C GLY A 17 60.60 14.72 -29.46
N PRO A 18 60.92 15.04 -28.16
CA PRO A 18 60.75 14.32 -26.88
C PRO A 18 60.29 15.18 -25.64
N LEU A 19 59.87 14.48 -24.56
CA LEU A 19 60.05 14.76 -23.10
C LEU A 19 59.39 15.98 -22.37
N GLN A 20 58.40 15.68 -21.51
CA GLN A 20 58.37 15.89 -20.03
C GLN A 20 56.93 16.08 -19.51
N GLY A 21 56.51 15.28 -18.51
CA GLY A 21 55.33 15.62 -17.69
C GLY A 21 54.29 14.54 -17.40
N VAL A 22 54.61 13.25 -17.39
CA VAL A 22 53.71 12.21 -16.82
C VAL A 22 54.09 11.99 -15.36
N LYS A 23 53.34 12.59 -14.43
CA LYS A 23 53.19 12.13 -13.03
C LYS A 23 52.05 12.88 -12.34
N ARG A 24 51.19 12.11 -11.67
CA ARG A 24 50.03 12.48 -10.83
C ARG A 24 48.66 12.53 -11.52
N ARG A 25 48.12 11.34 -11.82
CA ARG A 25 46.68 11.07 -11.77
C ARG A 25 46.39 9.57 -11.65
N MET A 26 46.84 8.97 -10.54
CA MET A 26 46.32 7.69 -10.04
C MET A 26 46.63 7.65 -8.55
N GLU A 27 45.70 8.12 -7.74
CA GLU A 27 45.58 7.75 -6.33
C GLU A 27 44.23 8.28 -5.83
N VAL A 28 43.56 7.48 -5.02
CA VAL A 28 42.21 7.69 -4.45
C VAL A 28 41.05 7.34 -5.40
N LYS A 29 40.77 6.03 -5.53
CA LYS A 29 39.42 5.40 -5.44
C LYS A 29 39.39 3.92 -5.90
N GLU A 30 40.44 3.16 -5.62
CA GLU A 30 40.37 1.69 -5.53
C GLU A 30 40.57 1.28 -4.07
N ASP A 31 39.55 1.42 -3.20
CA ASP A 31 39.76 1.05 -1.78
C ASP A 31 38.57 0.38 -1.07
N GLN A 32 37.57 -0.15 -1.80
CA GLN A 32 36.50 -0.94 -1.16
C GLN A 32 36.29 -2.34 -1.75
N GLY A 33 36.48 -2.53 -3.06
CA GLY A 33 36.53 -3.88 -3.67
C GLY A 33 37.85 -4.61 -3.37
N GLY A 34 38.98 -3.92 -3.54
CA GLY A 34 40.32 -4.46 -3.30
C GLY A 34 40.61 -4.82 -1.84
N ARG A 35 39.93 -4.21 -0.85
CA ARG A 35 40.12 -4.53 0.57
C ARG A 35 39.51 -5.86 0.99
N ARG A 36 38.39 -6.30 0.40
CA ARG A 36 37.79 -7.62 0.70
C ARG A 36 38.59 -8.75 0.05
N GLU A 37 39.12 -8.52 -1.15
CA GLU A 37 39.94 -9.51 -1.85
C GLU A 37 41.38 -9.54 -1.36
N LYS A 38 42.00 -8.39 -1.04
CA LYS A 38 43.26 -8.34 -0.27
C LYS A 38 43.13 -8.87 1.15
N ARG A 39 41.99 -8.72 1.83
CA ARG A 39 41.78 -9.36 3.16
C ARG A 39 41.56 -10.87 3.05
N ARG A 40 40.97 -11.37 1.97
CA ARG A 40 40.82 -12.81 1.72
C ARG A 40 42.15 -13.43 1.28
N ARG A 41 42.92 -12.77 0.41
CA ARG A 41 44.29 -13.17 0.06
C ARG A 41 45.24 -13.03 1.25
N SER A 42 45.19 -11.94 2.02
CA SER A 42 46.02 -11.80 3.23
C SER A 42 45.62 -12.75 4.36
N LYS A 43 44.36 -13.19 4.44
CA LYS A 43 43.95 -14.23 5.39
C LYS A 43 44.35 -15.62 4.92
N LYS A 44 44.40 -15.86 3.60
CA LYS A 44 44.85 -17.14 3.02
C LYS A 44 46.37 -17.25 3.05
N GLU A 45 47.08 -16.19 2.67
CA GLU A 45 48.53 -16.03 2.81
C GLU A 45 48.96 -16.00 4.27
N LYS A 46 48.23 -15.37 5.22
CA LYS A 46 48.54 -15.51 6.66
C LYS A 46 48.28 -16.91 7.22
N LYS A 47 47.40 -17.70 6.58
CA LYS A 47 47.13 -19.09 7.00
C LYS A 47 48.19 -20.04 6.43
N GLU A 48 48.64 -19.79 5.20
CA GLU A 48 49.74 -20.52 4.56
C GLU A 48 51.12 -20.13 5.17
N PHE A 49 51.34 -18.86 5.55
CA PHE A 49 52.58 -18.41 6.18
C PHE A 49 52.73 -18.90 7.64
N THR A 50 51.64 -19.28 8.31
CA THR A 50 51.71 -19.90 9.66
C THR A 50 52.00 -21.39 9.66
N GLU A 51 51.88 -22.08 8.51
CA GLU A 51 52.17 -23.52 8.41
C GLU A 51 53.62 -23.82 7.99
N GLU A 52 54.35 -22.87 7.38
CA GLU A 52 55.73 -23.08 6.92
C GLU A 52 56.84 -22.61 7.88
N GLU A 53 56.57 -21.72 8.86
CA GLU A 53 57.64 -21.15 9.71
C GLU A 53 57.69 -21.63 11.17
N TYR A 54 56.88 -22.61 11.58
CA TYR A 54 57.02 -23.24 12.90
C TYR A 54 56.87 -24.76 12.81
N GLY A 55 58.01 -25.43 12.62
CA GLY A 55 58.11 -26.88 12.75
C GLY A 55 57.50 -27.34 14.08
N SER A 56 56.59 -28.32 13.99
CA SER A 56 56.11 -29.28 15.01
C SER A 56 56.49 -29.03 16.48
N GLY A 57 56.22 -27.84 17.02
CA GLY A 57 56.71 -27.43 18.34
C GLY A 57 56.10 -26.16 18.89
N ALA A 58 54.98 -25.67 18.34
CA ALA A 58 54.17 -24.70 19.05
C ALA A 58 53.50 -25.43 20.23
N SER A 59 53.92 -25.12 21.46
CA SER A 59 53.24 -25.58 22.68
C SER A 59 51.73 -25.38 22.52
N ASP A 60 50.93 -26.37 22.93
CA ASP A 60 49.47 -26.30 22.93
C ASP A 60 48.93 -24.99 23.54
N GLU A 61 49.70 -24.36 24.43
CA GLU A 61 49.38 -23.08 25.05
C GLU A 61 49.34 -21.91 24.04
N VAL A 62 50.24 -21.88 23.05
CA VAL A 62 50.32 -20.81 22.04
C VAL A 62 49.15 -20.91 21.05
N LYS A 63 48.79 -22.13 20.63
CA LYS A 63 47.60 -22.37 19.79
C LYS A 63 46.32 -21.96 20.52
N ARG A 64 46.16 -22.35 21.79
CA ARG A 64 45.00 -21.95 22.61
C ARG A 64 44.89 -20.44 22.79
N ARG A 65 46.02 -19.72 22.92
CA ARG A 65 46.02 -18.24 23.01
C ARG A 65 45.56 -17.58 21.71
N MET A 66 46.03 -18.03 20.55
CA MET A 66 45.59 -17.48 19.26
C MET A 66 44.11 -17.74 19.00
N GLU A 67 43.61 -18.95 19.30
CA GLU A 67 42.18 -19.27 19.20
C GLU A 67 41.33 -18.42 20.16
N ALA A 68 41.81 -18.20 21.38
CA ALA A 68 41.14 -17.33 22.35
C ALA A 68 41.10 -15.87 21.91
N GLU A 69 42.16 -15.35 21.26
CA GLU A 69 42.18 -13.99 20.70
C GLU A 69 41.25 -13.84 19.51
N GLU A 70 41.18 -14.82 18.62
CA GLU A 70 40.19 -14.82 17.53
C GLU A 70 38.75 -14.89 18.04
N ASP A 71 38.47 -15.73 19.04
CA ASP A 71 37.14 -15.82 19.64
C ASP A 71 36.78 -14.53 20.40
N GLN A 72 37.75 -13.91 21.08
CA GLN A 72 37.56 -12.56 21.65
C GLN A 72 37.29 -11.51 20.58
N GLY A 73 37.97 -11.57 19.43
CA GLY A 73 37.71 -10.71 18.27
C GLY A 73 36.28 -10.85 17.76
N ARG A 74 35.81 -12.09 17.53
CA ARG A 74 34.43 -12.39 17.11
C ARG A 74 33.40 -11.94 18.15
N ARG A 75 33.68 -12.14 19.45
CA ARG A 75 32.81 -11.68 20.54
C ARG A 75 32.74 -10.15 20.63
N ARG A 76 33.84 -9.44 20.38
CA ARG A 76 33.88 -7.96 20.35
C ARG A 76 33.12 -7.41 19.15
N GLU A 77 33.25 -8.03 17.98
CA GLU A 77 32.50 -7.67 16.76
C GLU A 77 31.00 -7.92 16.94
N LYS A 78 30.61 -9.09 17.48
CA LYS A 78 29.22 -9.37 17.86
C LYS A 78 28.67 -8.38 18.90
N ARG A 79 29.46 -7.96 19.89
CA ARG A 79 29.07 -6.96 20.89
C ARG A 79 28.93 -5.55 20.30
N ARG A 80 29.80 -5.17 19.35
CA ARG A 80 29.68 -3.89 18.63
C ARG A 80 28.42 -3.87 17.77
N SER A 81 28.21 -4.92 16.98
CA SER A 81 26.98 -5.11 16.21
C SER A 81 25.76 -5.10 17.14
N LYS A 82 25.78 -5.79 18.29
CA LYS A 82 24.68 -5.74 19.26
C LYS A 82 24.40 -4.34 19.80
N LYS A 83 25.44 -3.56 20.15
CA LYS A 83 25.27 -2.18 20.63
C LYS A 83 24.76 -1.23 19.55
N GLU A 84 25.21 -1.42 18.31
CA GLU A 84 24.74 -0.66 17.14
C GLU A 84 23.28 -0.99 16.83
N LYS A 85 22.91 -2.27 16.89
CA LYS A 85 21.51 -2.74 16.81
C LYS A 85 20.63 -2.13 17.91
N GLU A 86 21.10 -2.15 19.17
CA GLU A 86 20.40 -1.51 20.31
C GLU A 86 20.28 0.01 20.15
N PHE A 87 21.24 0.66 19.47
CA PHE A 87 21.20 2.10 19.20
C PHE A 87 20.16 2.44 18.13
N ILE A 88 20.13 1.69 17.02
CA ILE A 88 19.15 1.86 15.94
C ILE A 88 17.72 1.69 16.45
N VAL A 89 17.46 0.63 17.23
CA VAL A 89 16.13 0.43 17.84
C VAL A 89 15.76 1.59 18.78
N LYS A 90 16.71 2.10 19.55
CA LYS A 90 16.48 3.28 20.40
C LYS A 90 16.20 4.54 19.58
N GLU A 91 16.81 4.71 18.42
CA GLU A 91 16.55 5.83 17.52
C GLU A 91 15.10 5.81 17.02
N TYR A 92 14.60 4.65 16.58
CA TYR A 92 13.18 4.51 16.21
C TYR A 92 12.22 4.81 17.37
N VAL A 93 12.55 4.35 18.57
CA VAL A 93 11.69 4.50 19.76
C VAL A 93 11.74 5.91 20.36
N SER A 94 12.80 6.69 20.09
CA SER A 94 12.99 8.03 20.69
C SER A 94 12.41 9.18 19.87
N GLY A 95 11.86 8.91 18.68
CA GLY A 95 11.27 9.93 17.80
C GLY A 95 12.31 10.85 17.14
N PRO A 96 11.88 11.79 16.29
CA PRO A 96 12.79 12.66 15.55
C PRO A 96 13.57 13.56 16.50
N SER A 97 14.89 13.65 16.32
CA SER A 97 15.74 14.53 17.13
C SER A 97 15.34 16.01 16.98
N GLU A 98 15.63 16.85 17.98
CA GLU A 98 15.39 18.31 17.91
C GLU A 98 15.98 18.96 16.64
N GLU A 99 17.03 18.38 16.07
CA GLU A 99 17.66 18.88 14.86
C GLU A 99 16.82 18.60 13.60
N VAL A 100 16.10 17.49 13.56
CA VAL A 100 15.15 17.13 12.47
C VAL A 100 13.93 18.06 12.52
N ILE A 101 13.40 18.32 13.72
CA ILE A 101 12.30 19.28 13.93
C ILE A 101 12.71 20.67 13.40
N ARG A 102 13.92 21.13 13.73
CA ARG A 102 14.42 22.43 13.23
C ARG A 102 14.58 22.47 11.71
N ARG A 103 14.94 21.36 11.06
CA ARG A 103 15.05 21.30 9.58
C ARG A 103 13.68 21.39 8.92
N MET A 104 12.69 20.65 9.45
CA MET A 104 11.30 20.72 8.99
C MET A 104 10.73 22.14 9.12
N GLU A 105 10.96 22.82 10.25
CA GLU A 105 10.53 24.21 10.47
C GLU A 105 11.22 25.21 9.52
N THR A 106 12.44 24.93 9.06
CA THR A 106 13.17 25.83 8.13
C THR A 106 12.80 25.66 6.65
N GLU A 107 12.20 24.53 6.26
CA GLU A 107 11.81 24.26 4.87
C GLU A 107 10.37 24.71 4.57
N GLU A 108 9.45 24.68 5.55
CA GLU A 108 8.12 25.30 5.41
C GLU A 108 8.20 26.81 5.08
N ASP A 109 9.22 27.50 5.60
CA ASP A 109 9.43 28.94 5.38
C ASP A 109 9.92 29.29 3.96
N GLN A 110 10.40 28.31 3.19
CA GLN A 110 10.88 28.51 1.81
C GLN A 110 9.80 28.31 0.74
N GLY A 111 8.64 27.74 1.10
CA GLY A 111 7.54 27.43 0.16
C GLY A 111 6.38 28.45 0.10
N GLY A 112 6.30 29.45 0.99
CA GLY A 112 5.06 30.20 1.17
C GLY A 112 5.20 31.67 1.57
N ARG A 113 5.57 32.55 0.62
CA ARG A 113 5.50 34.00 0.84
C ARG A 113 4.04 34.51 0.81
N LYS A 114 3.26 34.29 1.87
CA LYS A 114 2.04 35.08 2.17
C LYS A 114 1.91 35.35 3.66
N LYS A 115 2.14 36.62 4.02
CA LYS A 115 1.91 37.29 5.31
C LYS A 115 0.80 36.65 6.16
N LYS A 116 1.12 36.23 7.39
CA LYS A 116 0.19 36.35 8.53
C LYS A 116 0.95 36.61 9.84
N LYS A 117 0.40 37.57 10.59
CA LYS A 117 0.94 38.20 11.79
C LYS A 117 1.19 37.18 12.90
N ARG A 118 2.35 37.31 13.55
CA ARG A 118 2.65 36.76 14.88
C ARG A 118 1.51 37.08 15.86
N ARG A 119 0.88 36.05 16.42
CA ARG A 119 0.15 36.14 17.70
C ARG A 119 0.77 35.12 18.66
N SER A 120 1.14 35.63 19.82
CA SER A 120 1.90 34.96 20.88
C SER A 120 1.13 33.81 21.55
N LYS A 121 1.87 32.82 22.02
CA LYS A 121 1.49 31.59 22.75
C LYS A 121 0.74 31.80 24.09
N LYS A 122 -0.25 32.71 24.20
CA LYS A 122 -0.97 32.94 25.47
C LYS A 122 -2.49 33.14 25.38
N GLU A 123 -3.12 32.89 24.23
CA GLU A 123 -4.59 33.02 24.07
C GLU A 123 -5.25 31.80 23.37
N LYS A 124 -4.67 30.60 23.49
CA LYS A 124 -5.30 29.34 23.04
C LYS A 124 -5.74 28.43 24.20
N LYS A 125 -5.98 29.02 25.38
CA LYS A 125 -6.55 28.32 26.55
C LYS A 125 -7.96 28.76 26.91
N GLU A 126 -8.61 29.57 26.07
CA GLU A 126 -10.00 30.00 26.25
C GLU A 126 -10.71 30.04 24.89
N PHE A 127 -10.91 28.86 24.25
CA PHE A 127 -11.93 28.72 23.19
C PHE A 127 -12.33 27.26 22.88
N MET A 128 -12.15 26.32 23.82
CA MET A 128 -12.67 24.94 23.70
C MET A 128 -13.01 24.38 25.10
N GLU A 129 -13.94 25.07 25.77
CA GLU A 129 -14.61 24.57 26.98
C GLU A 129 -16.15 24.70 26.90
N ASP A 130 -16.69 24.88 25.69
CA ASP A 130 -18.12 24.70 25.39
C ASP A 130 -18.22 23.72 24.22
N GLU A 131 -19.06 22.69 24.39
CA GLU A 131 -19.26 21.49 23.55
C GLU A 131 -18.34 20.30 23.89
N PHE A 132 -18.89 19.39 24.71
CA PHE A 132 -18.38 18.09 25.18
C PHE A 132 -17.61 18.11 26.50
N GLY A 133 -18.38 18.35 27.56
CA GLY A 133 -17.96 18.09 28.94
C GLY A 133 -17.55 16.63 29.15
N SER A 134 -16.35 16.47 29.69
CA SER A 134 -15.80 15.24 30.26
C SER A 134 -16.49 14.89 31.58
N GLY A 135 -16.86 13.63 31.75
CA GLY A 135 -17.17 13.04 33.06
C GLY A 135 -17.15 11.50 32.98
N PRO A 136 -16.37 10.79 33.80
CA PRO A 136 -16.30 9.33 33.78
C PRO A 136 -17.42 8.73 34.64
N LEU A 137 -18.08 7.65 34.19
CA LEU A 137 -19.05 6.95 35.06
C LEU A 137 -18.88 5.43 35.04
N LYS A 138 -18.61 4.94 36.25
CA LYS A 138 -18.72 3.56 36.74
C LYS A 138 -20.20 3.19 36.94
N GLU A 139 -20.42 1.87 36.98
CA GLU A 139 -21.66 1.17 37.31
C GLU A 139 -22.45 1.70 38.52
N GLY A 140 -23.78 1.59 38.47
CA GLY A 140 -24.64 1.70 39.64
C GLY A 140 -26.15 1.70 39.34
N LYS A 141 -26.82 0.57 39.56
CA LYS A 141 -28.28 0.38 39.63
C LYS A 141 -28.99 1.46 40.47
N ARG A 142 -30.15 1.96 40.01
CA ARG A 142 -31.43 2.07 40.78
C ARG A 142 -32.58 2.63 39.92
N ARG A 143 -33.78 2.52 40.50
CA ARG A 143 -35.13 2.35 39.93
C ARG A 143 -36.01 3.57 40.28
N MET A 144 -37.07 3.81 39.50
CA MET A 144 -38.29 4.61 39.81
C MET A 144 -38.08 6.15 39.87
N GLU A 145 -39.01 7.04 39.49
CA GLU A 145 -40.45 7.01 39.20
C GLU A 145 -40.85 8.31 38.45
N ALA A 146 -42.10 8.38 38.00
CA ALA A 146 -42.73 9.44 37.21
C ALA A 146 -42.97 10.76 37.96
N GLU A 147 -43.14 11.87 37.22
CA GLU A 147 -44.25 12.82 37.42
C GLU A 147 -44.41 13.81 36.26
N GLU A 148 -45.66 14.00 35.87
CA GLU A 148 -46.21 15.02 34.96
C GLU A 148 -46.16 16.41 35.64
N ASP A 149 -46.07 17.52 34.89
CA ASP A 149 -47.17 18.50 34.86
C ASP A 149 -47.00 19.59 33.78
N GLN A 150 -48.13 20.23 33.52
CA GLN A 150 -48.62 21.02 32.40
C GLN A 150 -48.10 22.46 32.28
N GLY A 151 -48.30 23.04 31.08
CA GLY A 151 -48.39 24.49 30.91
C GLY A 151 -48.47 24.96 29.45
N GLY A 152 -49.69 25.13 28.90
CA GLY A 152 -49.92 25.79 27.60
C GLY A 152 -49.58 27.30 27.61
N ILE A 153 -49.56 28.06 26.50
CA ILE A 153 -50.72 28.45 25.69
C ILE A 153 -50.29 29.44 24.55
N LYS A 154 -50.95 29.33 23.39
CA LYS A 154 -51.31 30.33 22.31
C LYS A 154 -50.34 30.77 21.17
N LYS A 155 -50.69 30.23 19.98
CA LYS A 155 -51.20 30.88 18.74
C LYS A 155 -50.38 31.99 18.03
N LYS A 156 -50.09 31.76 16.73
CA LYS A 156 -50.68 32.52 15.58
C LYS A 156 -50.42 31.86 14.22
N ARG A 157 -51.50 31.71 13.42
CA ARG A 157 -51.55 31.25 12.01
C ARG A 157 -51.51 32.46 11.05
N ARG A 158 -50.87 32.33 9.88
CA ARG A 158 -51.19 33.05 8.60
C ARG A 158 -50.69 32.15 7.44
N ARG A 159 -51.53 31.43 6.67
CA ARG A 159 -52.41 31.74 5.50
C ARG A 159 -51.72 32.31 4.25
N CYS A 160 -51.82 31.54 3.15
CA CYS A 160 -51.47 31.83 1.74
C CYS A 160 -52.36 32.91 1.09
N PRO A 161 -52.06 33.27 -0.18
CA PRO A 161 -53.12 33.35 -1.20
C PRO A 161 -52.75 32.73 -2.58
N LYS A 162 -53.78 32.21 -3.27
CA LYS A 162 -53.82 31.78 -4.68
C LYS A 162 -54.28 32.92 -5.61
N LYS A 163 -53.82 32.93 -6.87
CA LYS A 163 -54.46 33.53 -8.07
C LYS A 163 -53.93 32.80 -9.32
N HIS A 164 -54.53 32.83 -10.51
CA HIS A 164 -55.90 32.61 -11.00
C HIS A 164 -55.75 32.21 -12.50
N GLN A 165 -56.75 31.54 -13.06
CA GLN A 165 -56.81 30.88 -14.37
C GLN A 165 -56.68 31.81 -15.61
N LYS A 166 -56.37 31.20 -16.78
CA LYS A 166 -57.11 31.45 -18.04
C LYS A 166 -57.14 30.20 -18.95
N LYS A 167 -58.33 29.94 -19.49
CA LYS A 167 -58.73 28.87 -20.42
C LYS A 167 -58.74 29.38 -21.87
N THR A 168 -58.49 28.48 -22.83
CA THR A 168 -59.07 28.39 -24.20
C THR A 168 -58.84 26.93 -24.66
N GLY A 169 -59.71 26.13 -25.28
CA GLY A 169 -61.07 26.24 -25.81
C GLY A 169 -61.22 25.34 -27.05
N LYS A 170 -62.15 24.35 -27.03
CA LYS A 170 -62.71 23.52 -28.15
C LYS A 170 -61.73 22.51 -28.82
N ARG A 171 -62.12 21.31 -29.26
CA ARG A 171 -63.36 20.86 -29.93
C ARG A 171 -63.48 19.32 -29.88
N THR A 172 -64.72 18.83 -29.84
CA THR A 172 -65.22 17.44 -29.87
C THR A 172 -65.07 16.73 -31.22
N LYS A 173 -64.89 15.40 -31.22
CA LYS A 173 -65.53 14.46 -32.15
C LYS A 173 -65.73 13.07 -31.51
N LYS A 174 -66.79 12.42 -31.96
CA LYS A 174 -67.58 11.31 -31.40
C LYS A 174 -67.21 9.97 -32.06
N GLU A 175 -67.47 8.87 -31.32
CA GLU A 175 -67.82 7.50 -31.76
C GLU A 175 -66.73 6.70 -32.51
N THR A 176 -66.49 5.40 -32.30
CA THR A 176 -67.39 4.24 -32.14
C THR A 176 -66.75 3.09 -31.33
N ALA A 177 -67.59 2.21 -30.78
CA ALA A 177 -67.24 1.00 -30.04
C ALA A 177 -66.90 -0.20 -30.95
N ALA A 178 -65.92 -1.01 -30.51
CA ALA A 178 -65.78 -2.46 -30.68
C ALA A 178 -64.64 -2.87 -29.72
N GLY A 179 -64.81 -3.70 -28.70
CA GLY A 179 -65.16 -5.10 -28.83
C GLY A 179 -63.88 -5.92 -29.05
N GLY A 180 -63.09 -6.11 -27.99
CA GLY A 180 -61.84 -6.86 -28.04
C GLY A 180 -61.32 -7.16 -26.64
N SER A 181 -61.69 -8.31 -26.11
CA SER A 181 -61.13 -8.92 -24.91
C SER A 181 -59.65 -9.24 -25.13
N GLY A 182 -58.77 -8.29 -24.83
CA GLY A 182 -57.36 -8.55 -24.59
C GLY A 182 -57.18 -8.79 -23.10
N LEU A 183 -56.68 -9.97 -22.73
CA LEU A 183 -55.98 -10.13 -21.46
C LEU A 183 -54.89 -9.05 -21.44
N GLU A 184 -55.12 -7.95 -20.71
CA GLU A 184 -54.03 -7.14 -20.21
C GLU A 184 -53.32 -8.01 -19.19
N THR A 185 -52.32 -8.76 -19.67
CA THR A 185 -51.19 -9.16 -18.86
C THR A 185 -50.63 -7.87 -18.29
N THR A 186 -51.04 -7.55 -17.06
CA THR A 186 -50.31 -6.63 -16.21
C THR A 186 -48.86 -7.06 -16.29
N GLN A 187 -48.03 -6.26 -16.95
CA GLN A 187 -46.59 -6.32 -16.77
C GLN A 187 -46.39 -6.13 -15.26
N ALA A 188 -46.26 -7.25 -14.55
CA ALA A 188 -45.76 -7.24 -13.21
C ALA A 188 -44.39 -6.57 -13.33
N ASP A 189 -44.26 -5.39 -12.71
CA ASP A 189 -42.99 -4.74 -12.48
C ASP A 189 -42.00 -5.83 -12.07
N ALA A 190 -41.03 -6.14 -12.92
CA ALA A 190 -39.99 -7.11 -12.60
C ALA A 190 -39.32 -6.58 -11.32
N ALA A 191 -39.57 -7.24 -10.19
CA ALA A 191 -39.12 -6.78 -8.90
C ALA A 191 -37.61 -6.52 -8.98
N LYS A 192 -37.19 -5.27 -8.75
CA LYS A 192 -35.78 -4.87 -8.85
C LYS A 192 -35.00 -5.74 -7.87
N ILE A 193 -34.09 -6.55 -8.39
CA ILE A 193 -33.28 -7.49 -7.60
C ILE A 193 -32.51 -6.71 -6.54
N ASN A 194 -32.60 -7.13 -5.28
CA ASN A 194 -31.95 -6.43 -4.17
C ASN A 194 -30.45 -6.80 -4.11
N PRO A 195 -29.52 -5.85 -4.37
CA PRO A 195 -28.09 -6.13 -4.30
C PRO A 195 -27.55 -6.28 -2.86
N LEU A 196 -28.37 -6.05 -1.83
CA LEU A 196 -27.97 -6.21 -0.43
C LEU A 196 -28.43 -7.55 0.16
N ASP A 197 -28.62 -8.56 -0.69
CA ASP A 197 -29.01 -9.91 -0.30
C ASP A 197 -28.13 -10.92 -1.04
N ILE A 198 -27.39 -11.74 -0.29
CA ILE A 198 -26.45 -12.71 -0.83
C ILE A 198 -27.12 -13.74 -1.74
N ASN A 199 -28.40 -14.04 -1.53
CA ASN A 199 -29.14 -15.02 -2.32
C ASN A 199 -29.39 -14.57 -3.76
N ASN A 200 -29.26 -13.26 -4.00
CA ASN A 200 -29.40 -12.66 -5.32
C ASN A 200 -28.11 -12.72 -6.16
N TYR A 201 -27.06 -13.38 -5.68
CA TYR A 201 -25.81 -13.57 -6.39
C TYR A 201 -25.61 -15.00 -6.88
N GLU A 202 -24.98 -15.13 -8.04
CA GLU A 202 -24.49 -16.39 -8.60
C GLU A 202 -22.96 -16.42 -8.46
N PHE A 203 -22.41 -17.50 -7.92
CA PHE A 203 -20.99 -17.63 -7.62
C PHE A 203 -20.27 -18.53 -8.63
N TYR A 204 -19.01 -18.23 -8.94
CA TYR A 204 -18.23 -18.92 -9.97
C TYR A 204 -16.97 -19.58 -9.45
N GLY A 205 -16.03 -18.79 -8.90
CA GLY A 205 -14.72 -19.29 -8.49
C GLY A 205 -14.14 -18.49 -7.34
N LYS A 206 -13.22 -19.10 -6.60
CA LYS A 206 -12.44 -18.39 -5.57
C LYS A 206 -11.37 -17.54 -6.26
N LEU A 207 -11.33 -16.25 -5.92
CA LEU A 207 -10.32 -15.30 -6.38
C LEU A 207 -9.14 -15.22 -5.41
N GLY A 208 -9.40 -15.35 -4.11
CA GLY A 208 -8.37 -15.29 -3.08
C GLY A 208 -8.84 -15.88 -1.75
N GLU A 209 -7.87 -16.34 -0.97
CA GLU A 209 -8.04 -16.83 0.40
C GLU A 209 -7.04 -16.16 1.32
N GLY A 210 -7.54 -15.44 2.33
CA GLY A 210 -6.76 -14.94 3.45
C GLY A 210 -7.12 -15.67 4.73
N ALA A 211 -6.41 -15.34 5.82
CA ALA A 211 -6.67 -15.92 7.13
C ALA A 211 -8.08 -15.61 7.68
N PHE A 212 -8.65 -14.46 7.30
CA PHE A 212 -9.90 -13.93 7.85
C PHE A 212 -10.99 -13.71 6.79
N ALA A 213 -10.63 -13.82 5.50
CA ALA A 213 -11.51 -13.45 4.40
C ALA A 213 -11.35 -14.41 3.22
N THR A 214 -12.44 -14.66 2.52
CA THR A 214 -12.43 -15.33 1.22
C THR A 214 -13.05 -14.40 0.17
N THR A 215 -12.38 -14.22 -0.95
CA THR A 215 -12.87 -13.43 -2.08
C THR A 215 -13.32 -14.35 -3.20
N VAL A 216 -14.53 -14.17 -3.71
CA VAL A 216 -15.13 -15.00 -4.77
C VAL A 216 -15.62 -14.16 -5.94
N LEU A 217 -15.53 -14.73 -7.14
CA LEU A 217 -16.14 -14.19 -8.36
C LEU A 217 -17.64 -14.47 -8.33
N ALA A 218 -18.43 -13.44 -8.57
CA ALA A 218 -19.89 -13.53 -8.61
C ALA A 218 -20.50 -12.62 -9.69
N THR A 219 -21.78 -12.83 -9.97
CA THR A 219 -22.64 -11.89 -10.71
C THR A 219 -23.92 -11.68 -9.91
N LEU A 220 -24.47 -10.47 -9.94
CA LEU A 220 -25.85 -10.29 -9.49
C LEU A 220 -26.78 -10.97 -10.49
N ARG A 221 -27.78 -11.73 -10.02
CA ARG A 221 -28.77 -12.41 -10.89
C ARG A 221 -29.34 -11.40 -11.90
N GLY A 222 -29.42 -11.81 -13.16
CA GLY A 222 -29.88 -10.93 -14.25
C GLY A 222 -28.84 -9.93 -14.78
N SER A 223 -27.71 -9.74 -14.09
CA SER A 223 -26.56 -8.97 -14.59
C SER A 223 -25.55 -9.89 -15.26
N LYS A 224 -24.90 -9.38 -16.31
CA LYS A 224 -23.73 -10.03 -16.94
C LYS A 224 -22.40 -9.51 -16.39
N LYS A 225 -22.43 -8.49 -15.53
CA LYS A 225 -21.22 -7.85 -14.99
C LYS A 225 -20.69 -8.69 -13.84
N HIS A 226 -19.44 -9.13 -13.98
CA HIS A 226 -18.71 -9.82 -12.93
C HIS A 226 -18.35 -8.86 -11.78
N LEU A 227 -18.32 -9.42 -10.57
CA LEU A 227 -18.08 -8.75 -9.30
C LEU A 227 -17.13 -9.61 -8.46
N ALA A 228 -16.36 -8.98 -7.59
CA ALA A 228 -15.63 -9.68 -6.55
C ALA A 228 -16.37 -9.49 -5.22
N ILE A 229 -16.68 -10.57 -4.51
CA ILE A 229 -17.32 -10.50 -3.19
C ILE A 229 -16.33 -11.01 -2.16
N LYS A 230 -15.87 -10.10 -1.29
CA LYS A 230 -15.08 -10.44 -0.10
C LYS A 230 -16.03 -10.83 1.03
N ILE A 231 -15.85 -12.02 1.56
CA ILE A 231 -16.70 -12.64 2.59
C ILE A 231 -15.84 -12.85 3.83
N GLN A 232 -16.30 -12.31 4.95
CA GLN A 232 -15.59 -12.34 6.23
C GLN A 232 -16.52 -12.86 7.32
N GLU A 233 -15.99 -13.69 8.21
CA GLU A 233 -16.72 -14.07 9.42
C GLU A 233 -16.65 -12.94 10.44
N LYS A 234 -17.75 -12.70 11.15
CA LYS A 234 -17.80 -11.66 12.17
C LYS A 234 -17.33 -12.22 13.50
N SER A 235 -16.49 -11.46 14.18
CA SER A 235 -16.04 -11.67 15.55
C SER A 235 -16.04 -10.33 16.27
N GLU A 236 -15.95 -10.34 17.60
CA GLU A 236 -15.82 -9.08 18.36
C GLU A 236 -14.47 -8.42 18.07
N GLU A 237 -13.44 -9.24 17.87
CA GLU A 237 -12.08 -8.78 17.59
C GLU A 237 -11.93 -8.13 16.21
N ASP A 238 -12.74 -8.56 15.23
CA ASP A 238 -12.68 -8.07 13.85
C ASP A 238 -13.68 -6.94 13.56
N TYR A 239 -14.52 -6.55 14.52
CA TYR A 239 -15.59 -5.55 14.33
C TYR A 239 -15.06 -4.24 13.73
N ASP A 240 -14.06 -3.65 14.38
CA ASP A 240 -13.51 -2.34 13.98
C ASP A 240 -12.75 -2.46 12.65
N ILE A 241 -12.11 -3.60 12.39
CA ILE A 241 -11.38 -3.88 11.16
C ILE A 241 -12.36 -3.91 9.97
N ILE A 242 -13.44 -4.69 10.10
CA ILE A 242 -14.46 -4.84 9.05
C ILE A 242 -15.17 -3.51 8.78
N LEU A 243 -15.48 -2.74 9.83
CA LEU A 243 -16.12 -1.43 9.70
C LEU A 243 -15.18 -0.44 8.99
N THR A 244 -13.94 -0.33 9.47
CA THR A 244 -12.92 0.56 8.89
C THR A 244 -12.67 0.24 7.41
N GLU A 245 -12.53 -1.04 7.07
CA GLU A 245 -12.35 -1.47 5.67
C GLU A 245 -13.52 -1.00 4.79
N SER A 246 -14.78 -1.20 5.24
CA SER A 246 -15.97 -0.73 4.53
C SER A 246 -15.98 0.79 4.34
N GLU A 247 -15.58 1.55 5.35
CA GLU A 247 -15.49 3.01 5.28
C GLU A 247 -14.42 3.48 4.28
N ILE A 248 -13.26 2.82 4.24
CA ILE A 248 -12.22 3.12 3.26
C ILE A 248 -12.73 2.87 1.84
N PHE A 249 -13.46 1.78 1.59
CA PHE A 249 -14.03 1.52 0.26
C PHE A 249 -15.08 2.55 -0.17
N LYS A 250 -15.82 3.16 0.76
CA LYS A 250 -16.73 4.29 0.45
C LYS A 250 -15.97 5.53 0.00
N ILE A 251 -14.74 5.71 0.47
CA ILE A 251 -13.86 6.84 0.13
C ILE A 251 -13.07 6.55 -1.16
N ALA A 252 -12.62 5.30 -1.34
CA ALA A 252 -11.80 4.86 -2.46
C ALA A 252 -12.44 5.09 -3.84
N LYS A 253 -13.78 5.15 -3.91
CA LYS A 253 -14.54 5.44 -5.14
C LYS A 253 -14.14 6.74 -5.84
N ASP A 254 -13.56 7.70 -5.10
CA ASP A 254 -13.16 9.01 -5.64
C ASP A 254 -11.74 8.99 -6.24
N SER A 255 -11.08 7.83 -6.30
CA SER A 255 -9.76 7.64 -6.94
C SER A 255 -9.82 6.56 -8.03
N PRO A 256 -9.28 6.80 -9.24
CA PRO A 256 -9.24 5.78 -10.29
C PRO A 256 -8.26 4.63 -9.95
N PHE A 257 -7.25 4.90 -9.12
CA PHE A 257 -6.17 3.97 -8.78
C PHE A 257 -6.43 3.13 -7.53
N LEU A 258 -7.65 3.18 -7.00
CA LEU A 258 -8.09 2.32 -5.90
C LEU A 258 -9.24 1.43 -6.37
N CYS A 259 -9.34 0.23 -5.80
CA CYS A 259 -10.47 -0.67 -6.01
C CYS A 259 -11.75 -0.10 -5.40
N HIS A 260 -12.85 -0.15 -6.15
CA HIS A 260 -14.11 0.48 -5.80
C HIS A 260 -15.06 -0.48 -5.09
N GLY A 261 -15.60 -0.02 -3.95
CA GLY A 261 -16.72 -0.65 -3.27
C GLY A 261 -18.05 -0.30 -3.94
N LEU A 262 -18.82 -1.34 -4.26
CA LEU A 262 -20.14 -1.23 -4.89
C LEU A 262 -21.27 -1.37 -3.86
N ALA A 263 -21.11 -2.29 -2.91
CA ALA A 263 -22.04 -2.46 -1.80
C ALA A 263 -21.35 -3.15 -0.62
N ALA A 264 -21.90 -2.97 0.57
CA ALA A 264 -21.60 -3.81 1.72
C ALA A 264 -22.90 -4.16 2.44
N PHE A 265 -23.00 -5.39 2.93
CA PHE A 265 -24.14 -5.86 3.71
C PHE A 265 -23.73 -7.07 4.53
N GLN A 266 -24.53 -7.43 5.53
CA GLN A 266 -24.18 -8.48 6.48
C GLN A 266 -25.33 -9.44 6.69
N SER A 267 -25.01 -10.70 6.94
CA SER A 267 -25.93 -11.68 7.52
C SER A 267 -25.73 -11.73 9.04
N GLU A 268 -26.28 -12.74 9.72
CA GLU A 268 -26.09 -12.93 11.16
C GLU A 268 -24.61 -13.18 11.53
N HIS A 269 -23.87 -13.91 10.69
CA HIS A 269 -22.51 -14.36 11.00
C HIS A 269 -21.42 -13.80 10.07
N ARG A 270 -21.81 -13.18 8.95
CA ARG A 270 -20.85 -12.76 7.92
C ARG A 270 -21.05 -11.33 7.47
N ALA A 271 -19.94 -10.69 7.15
CA ALA A 271 -19.88 -9.43 6.42
C ALA A 271 -19.55 -9.72 4.95
N PHE A 272 -20.28 -9.05 4.05
CA PHE A 272 -20.12 -9.16 2.60
C PHE A 272 -19.78 -7.79 2.05
N LEU A 273 -18.68 -7.73 1.32
CA LEU A 273 -18.24 -6.54 0.64
C LEU A 273 -18.16 -6.83 -0.86
N VAL A 274 -19.00 -6.16 -1.62
CA VAL A 274 -19.14 -6.29 -3.07
C VAL A 274 -18.28 -5.23 -3.72
N LEU A 275 -17.30 -5.68 -4.50
CA LEU A 275 -16.29 -4.88 -5.17
C LEU A 275 -16.41 -5.01 -6.68
N GLU A 276 -15.87 -4.04 -7.40
CA GLU A 276 -15.61 -4.23 -8.82
C GLU A 276 -14.68 -5.43 -9.06
N TYR A 277 -14.91 -6.15 -10.15
CA TYR A 277 -14.02 -7.23 -10.56
C TYR A 277 -12.94 -6.70 -11.49
N LEU A 278 -11.69 -6.91 -11.11
CA LEU A 278 -10.50 -6.47 -11.85
C LEU A 278 -9.90 -7.67 -12.57
N SER A 279 -10.17 -7.74 -13.86
CA SER A 279 -9.91 -8.93 -14.67
C SER A 279 -8.49 -9.05 -15.21
N GLY A 280 -7.65 -8.02 -15.04
CA GLY A 280 -6.27 -7.97 -15.54
C GLY A 280 -5.27 -8.75 -14.70
N GLY A 281 -5.69 -9.42 -13.62
CA GLY A 281 -4.81 -10.12 -12.69
C GLY A 281 -4.19 -9.19 -11.64
N ASN A 282 -3.14 -9.65 -10.97
CA ASN A 282 -2.37 -8.86 -10.02
C ASN A 282 -0.96 -8.56 -10.55
N LEU A 283 -0.30 -7.58 -9.95
CA LEU A 283 1.03 -7.13 -10.36
C LEU A 283 2.12 -8.17 -10.08
N GLU A 284 1.96 -9.04 -9.08
CA GLU A 284 2.92 -10.13 -8.81
C GLU A 284 2.97 -11.10 -9.99
N ASP A 285 1.81 -11.56 -10.47
CA ASP A 285 1.70 -12.46 -11.63
C ASP A 285 2.36 -11.82 -12.87
N LEU A 286 2.13 -10.51 -13.09
CA LEU A 286 2.73 -9.78 -14.20
C LEU A 286 4.27 -9.70 -14.10
N ILE A 287 4.81 -9.52 -12.89
CA ILE A 287 6.26 -9.52 -12.63
C ILE A 287 6.84 -10.93 -12.88
N ASP A 288 6.18 -11.97 -12.36
CA ASP A 288 6.66 -13.34 -12.46
C ASP A 288 6.61 -13.87 -13.89
N GLU A 289 5.54 -13.60 -14.64
CA GLU A 289 5.42 -13.97 -16.06
C GLU A 289 6.45 -13.23 -16.93
N SER A 290 6.76 -11.98 -16.61
CA SER A 290 7.75 -11.17 -17.35
C SER A 290 9.20 -11.41 -16.92
N GLY A 291 9.39 -12.07 -15.77
CA GLY A 291 10.67 -12.15 -15.09
C GLY A 291 11.08 -10.85 -14.38
N TYR A 292 10.87 -9.67 -14.99
CA TYR A 292 10.87 -8.33 -14.38
C TYR A 292 10.28 -7.35 -15.41
N LEU A 293 9.84 -6.17 -14.98
CA LEU A 293 9.20 -5.20 -15.87
C LEU A 293 10.23 -4.27 -16.55
N PRO A 294 10.04 -3.94 -17.84
CA PRO A 294 10.89 -2.96 -18.51
C PRO A 294 10.67 -1.57 -17.91
N ARG A 295 11.68 -0.70 -18.02
CA ARG A 295 11.69 0.64 -17.41
C ARG A 295 10.39 1.45 -17.64
N PRO A 296 9.83 1.56 -18.87
CA PRO A 296 8.58 2.31 -19.06
C PRO A 296 7.41 1.77 -18.24
N SER A 297 7.34 0.44 -18.06
CA SER A 297 6.32 -0.20 -17.24
C SER A 297 6.53 0.07 -15.76
N VAL A 298 7.78 -0.01 -15.27
CA VAL A 298 8.10 0.36 -13.89
C VAL A 298 7.72 1.81 -13.63
N GLU A 299 8.10 2.74 -14.51
CA GLU A 299 7.79 4.18 -14.39
C GLU A 299 6.29 4.44 -14.37
N PHE A 300 5.54 3.83 -15.29
CA PHE A 300 4.08 3.97 -15.38
C PHE A 300 3.38 3.43 -14.12
N TYR A 301 3.61 2.15 -13.76
CA TYR A 301 2.89 1.53 -12.65
C TYR A 301 3.27 2.12 -11.30
N SER A 302 4.55 2.42 -11.06
CA SER A 302 4.95 3.10 -9.82
C SER A 302 4.37 4.51 -9.72
N ALA A 303 4.17 5.23 -10.82
CA ALA A 303 3.50 6.53 -10.80
C ALA A 303 2.00 6.41 -10.45
N GLU A 304 1.27 5.44 -11.01
CA GLU A 304 -0.14 5.22 -10.66
C GLU A 304 -0.31 4.79 -9.20
N ILE A 305 0.55 3.90 -8.71
CA ILE A 305 0.55 3.48 -7.29
C ILE A 305 0.83 4.69 -6.39
N ALA A 306 1.77 5.57 -6.75
CA ALA A 306 2.06 6.77 -5.99
C ALA A 306 0.84 7.70 -5.91
N CYS A 307 0.09 7.89 -7.01
CA CYS A 307 -1.16 8.65 -6.98
C CYS A 307 -2.22 8.01 -6.05
N GLY A 308 -2.32 6.68 -6.04
CA GLY A 308 -3.20 5.95 -5.12
C GLY A 308 -2.81 6.14 -3.65
N LEU A 309 -1.52 6.06 -3.32
CA LEU A 309 -1.01 6.29 -1.96
C LEU A 309 -1.20 7.73 -1.49
N GLU A 310 -0.87 8.72 -2.31
CA GLU A 310 -1.08 10.13 -1.98
C GLU A 310 -2.57 10.41 -1.69
N PHE A 311 -3.48 9.83 -2.48
CA PHE A 311 -4.92 9.96 -2.22
C PHE A 311 -5.33 9.42 -0.84
N LEU A 312 -4.79 8.26 -0.43
CA LEU A 312 -5.04 7.65 0.89
C LEU A 312 -4.43 8.50 2.01
N HIS A 313 -3.17 8.91 1.86
CA HIS A 313 -2.42 9.67 2.86
C HIS A 313 -3.02 11.06 3.10
N ASP A 314 -3.49 11.73 2.05
CA ASP A 314 -4.22 13.02 2.14
C ASP A 314 -5.52 12.92 2.97
N ARG A 315 -6.02 11.70 3.18
CA ARG A 315 -7.21 11.38 3.98
C ARG A 315 -6.86 10.69 5.29
N GLY A 316 -5.58 10.68 5.67
CA GLY A 316 -5.10 10.08 6.90
C GLY A 316 -5.28 8.57 6.95
N ILE A 317 -5.28 7.92 5.78
CA ILE A 317 -5.42 6.47 5.64
C ILE A 317 -4.03 5.88 5.41
N VAL A 318 -3.62 4.90 6.21
CA VAL A 318 -2.37 4.14 6.01
C VAL A 318 -2.74 2.73 5.57
N HIS A 319 -2.20 2.25 4.45
CA HIS A 319 -2.57 0.96 3.85
C HIS A 319 -1.99 -0.22 4.63
N ARG A 320 -0.71 -0.15 5.03
CA ARG A 320 0.06 -1.14 5.81
C ARG A 320 0.30 -2.52 5.18
N ASP A 321 -0.36 -2.88 4.08
CA ASP A 321 -0.09 -4.13 3.34
C ASP A 321 0.09 -3.92 1.83
N LEU A 322 0.81 -2.87 1.44
CA LEU A 322 1.09 -2.62 0.02
C LEU A 322 2.12 -3.62 -0.51
N LYS A 323 1.73 -4.42 -1.49
CA LYS A 323 2.55 -5.43 -2.16
C LYS A 323 1.98 -5.74 -3.55
N PRO A 324 2.77 -6.31 -4.49
CA PRO A 324 2.31 -6.62 -5.83
C PRO A 324 1.02 -7.47 -5.89
N GLU A 325 0.80 -8.38 -4.95
CA GLU A 325 -0.40 -9.21 -4.87
C GLU A 325 -1.68 -8.39 -4.61
N ASN A 326 -1.56 -7.26 -3.91
CA ASN A 326 -2.66 -6.37 -3.57
C ASN A 326 -2.83 -5.22 -4.60
N ILE A 327 -2.02 -5.19 -5.64
CA ILE A 327 -2.11 -4.24 -6.75
C ILE A 327 -2.69 -4.98 -7.96
N LEU A 328 -3.97 -4.74 -8.24
CA LEU A 328 -4.72 -5.42 -9.29
C LEU A 328 -4.71 -4.60 -10.58
N LEU A 329 -4.94 -5.24 -11.72
CA LEU A 329 -5.07 -4.56 -13.01
C LEU A 329 -6.51 -4.61 -13.52
N ASP A 330 -7.02 -3.49 -14.01
CA ASP A 330 -8.30 -3.41 -14.70
C ASP A 330 -8.24 -4.03 -16.11
N GLU A 331 -9.37 -4.06 -16.84
CA GLU A 331 -9.44 -4.60 -18.18
C GLU A 331 -8.61 -3.84 -19.23
N LYS A 332 -8.18 -2.62 -18.92
CA LYS A 332 -7.33 -1.78 -19.78
C LYS A 332 -5.84 -1.92 -19.42
N GLY A 333 -5.54 -2.44 -18.23
CA GLY A 333 -4.19 -2.61 -17.70
C GLY A 333 -3.73 -1.48 -16.76
N HIS A 334 -4.64 -0.61 -16.30
CA HIS A 334 -4.33 0.34 -15.23
C HIS A 334 -4.36 -0.36 -13.87
N ILE A 335 -3.54 0.10 -12.93
CA ILE A 335 -3.51 -0.47 -11.58
C ILE A 335 -4.66 0.05 -10.72
N LYS A 336 -5.07 -0.78 -9.76
CA LYS A 336 -5.93 -0.45 -8.64
C LYS A 336 -5.41 -1.10 -7.38
N ILE A 337 -5.06 -0.29 -6.38
CA ILE A 337 -4.70 -0.75 -5.04
C ILE A 337 -5.96 -1.34 -4.38
N SER A 338 -5.82 -2.50 -3.77
CA SER A 338 -6.89 -3.27 -3.16
C SER A 338 -6.49 -3.82 -1.78
N ASP A 339 -7.46 -4.43 -1.10
CA ASP A 339 -7.32 -5.04 0.22
C ASP A 339 -6.94 -4.09 1.36
N PHE A 340 -7.94 -3.35 1.85
CA PHE A 340 -7.81 -2.42 2.97
C PHE A 340 -8.04 -3.09 4.34
N GLY A 341 -8.00 -4.42 4.41
CA GLY A 341 -8.26 -5.16 5.66
C GLY A 341 -7.23 -4.93 6.77
N LEU A 342 -6.06 -4.37 6.44
CA LEU A 342 -5.05 -3.95 7.42
C LEU A 342 -4.91 -2.43 7.51
N ALA A 343 -5.69 -1.68 6.76
CA ALA A 343 -5.58 -0.23 6.75
C ALA A 343 -6.12 0.40 8.04
N VAL A 344 -5.63 1.59 8.36
CA VAL A 344 -6.12 2.42 9.47
C VAL A 344 -6.48 3.80 8.97
N GLN A 345 -7.29 4.52 9.74
CA GLN A 345 -7.70 5.89 9.43
C GLN A 345 -7.25 6.86 10.53
N ASN A 346 -7.45 8.16 10.28
CA ASN A 346 -7.18 9.26 11.21
C ASN A 346 -5.69 9.49 11.54
N VAL A 347 -4.78 9.06 10.67
CA VAL A 347 -3.33 9.28 10.81
C VAL A 347 -2.93 10.54 10.03
N PHE A 348 -3.12 11.71 10.64
CA PHE A 348 -2.79 13.02 10.05
C PHE A 348 -1.67 13.73 10.80
N GLY A 349 -0.82 14.46 10.07
CA GLY A 349 0.25 15.26 10.66
C GLY A 349 1.17 14.40 11.54
N ASP A 350 1.30 14.79 12.82
CA ASP A 350 2.16 14.10 13.79
C ASP A 350 1.48 12.90 14.47
N VAL A 351 0.25 12.54 14.09
CA VAL A 351 -0.43 11.36 14.64
C VAL A 351 0.31 10.11 14.19
N THR A 352 0.62 9.24 15.15
CA THR A 352 1.24 7.94 14.93
C THR A 352 0.36 6.82 15.47
N ILE A 353 0.60 5.62 14.96
CA ILE A 353 -0.01 4.37 15.38
C ILE A 353 1.07 3.33 15.69
N ASN A 354 0.68 2.24 16.34
CA ASN A 354 1.58 1.14 16.66
C ASN A 354 0.99 -0.22 16.24
N GLY A 355 1.76 -1.29 16.48
CA GLY A 355 1.36 -2.66 16.20
C GLY A 355 1.86 -3.19 14.87
N TRP A 356 2.09 -4.50 14.84
CA TRP A 356 2.62 -5.21 13.67
C TRP A 356 1.50 -5.47 12.67
N ALA A 357 1.69 -5.06 11.42
CA ALA A 357 0.76 -5.30 10.33
C ALA A 357 1.49 -5.37 9.00
N GLY A 358 0.98 -6.18 8.07
CA GLY A 358 1.48 -6.33 6.70
C GLY A 358 2.21 -7.65 6.45
N THR A 359 2.79 -7.75 5.26
CA THR A 359 3.58 -8.91 4.83
C THR A 359 5.06 -8.67 5.16
N LEU A 360 5.69 -9.57 5.92
CA LEU A 360 7.02 -9.38 6.54
C LEU A 360 8.08 -8.72 5.64
N ARG A 361 8.19 -9.16 4.38
CA ARG A 361 9.19 -8.66 3.41
C ARG A 361 8.95 -7.22 2.94
N TYR A 362 7.74 -6.71 3.12
CA TYR A 362 7.30 -5.38 2.72
C TYR A 362 7.15 -4.44 3.94
N MET A 363 7.21 -4.97 5.17
CA MET A 363 7.13 -4.16 6.39
C MET A 363 8.33 -3.22 6.52
N ALA A 364 8.06 -2.01 6.98
CA ALA A 364 9.08 -1.01 7.28
C ALA A 364 9.86 -1.35 8.56
N PRO A 365 11.13 -0.91 8.70
CA PRO A 365 11.95 -1.17 9.88
C PRO A 365 11.30 -0.74 11.20
N GLU A 366 10.61 0.40 11.20
CA GLU A 366 9.93 0.97 12.36
C GLU A 366 8.77 0.07 12.86
N ILE A 367 8.04 -0.59 11.96
CA ILE A 367 7.01 -1.59 12.31
C ILE A 367 7.67 -2.78 13.00
N LEU A 368 8.76 -3.29 12.41
CA LEU A 368 9.49 -4.47 12.91
C LEU A 368 10.21 -4.20 14.25
N CYS A 369 10.56 -2.94 14.50
CA CYS A 369 11.09 -2.49 15.79
C CYS A 369 9.99 -2.26 16.84
N GLY A 370 8.71 -2.36 16.46
CA GLY A 370 7.57 -2.04 17.33
C GLY A 370 7.52 -0.57 17.75
N ALA A 371 8.11 0.32 16.94
CA ALA A 371 8.03 1.76 17.16
C ALA A 371 6.69 2.31 16.66
N ASP A 372 6.36 3.53 17.10
CA ASP A 372 5.23 4.26 16.56
C ASP A 372 5.56 4.72 15.12
N TYR A 373 4.57 4.65 14.23
CA TYR A 373 4.74 4.95 12.81
C TYR A 373 3.53 5.67 12.22
N ASN A 374 3.72 6.26 11.04
CA ASN A 374 2.70 6.99 10.28
C ASN A 374 2.65 6.49 8.82
N THR A 375 2.17 7.31 7.88
CA THR A 375 2.10 7.02 6.44
C THR A 375 3.45 6.65 5.80
N ALA A 376 4.58 6.96 6.44
CA ALA A 376 5.92 6.62 5.95
C ALA A 376 6.11 5.13 5.62
N VAL A 377 5.41 4.25 6.33
CA VAL A 377 5.52 2.80 6.15
C VAL A 377 5.06 2.34 4.77
N ASP A 378 4.05 3.01 4.20
CA ASP A 378 3.57 2.68 2.86
C ASP A 378 4.60 3.08 1.79
N TRP A 379 5.34 4.18 1.99
CA TRP A 379 6.42 4.60 1.10
C TRP A 379 7.61 3.62 1.11
N TRP A 380 7.86 2.97 2.25
CA TRP A 380 8.81 1.87 2.31
C TRP A 380 8.33 0.67 1.49
N SER A 381 7.10 0.20 1.74
CA SER A 381 6.51 -0.91 1.00
C SER A 381 6.42 -0.62 -0.51
N PHE A 382 6.17 0.64 -0.89
CA PHE A 382 6.24 1.13 -2.25
C PHE A 382 7.65 1.01 -2.85
N GLY A 383 8.69 1.32 -2.09
CA GLY A 383 10.09 1.11 -2.49
C GLY A 383 10.41 -0.37 -2.73
N ILE A 384 9.94 -1.27 -1.86
CA ILE A 384 10.10 -2.72 -2.04
C ILE A 384 9.38 -3.18 -3.30
N THR A 385 8.13 -2.78 -3.49
CA THR A 385 7.30 -3.09 -4.68
C THR A 385 7.95 -2.56 -5.96
N THR A 386 8.51 -1.35 -5.95
CA THR A 386 9.23 -0.77 -7.10
C THR A 386 10.50 -1.57 -7.43
N CYS A 387 11.24 -2.02 -6.42
CA CYS A 387 12.39 -2.90 -6.61
C CYS A 387 11.98 -4.27 -7.19
N ARG A 388 10.87 -4.84 -6.70
CA ARG A 388 10.26 -6.08 -7.24
C ARG A 388 9.90 -5.91 -8.72
N MET A 389 9.21 -4.83 -9.10
CA MET A 389 8.90 -4.56 -10.51
C MET A 389 10.17 -4.48 -11.37
N ALA A 390 11.19 -3.76 -10.90
CA ALA A 390 12.38 -3.48 -11.71
C ALA A 390 13.38 -4.63 -11.84
N SER A 391 13.35 -5.59 -10.90
CA SER A 391 14.39 -6.62 -10.81
C SER A 391 13.90 -8.02 -10.46
N ASN A 392 12.64 -8.16 -10.04
CA ASN A 392 12.06 -9.36 -9.43
C ASN A 392 12.89 -9.90 -8.27
N MET A 393 13.56 -9.00 -7.56
CA MET A 393 14.39 -9.31 -6.41
C MET A 393 13.93 -8.50 -5.21
N PHE A 394 14.05 -9.09 -4.02
CA PHE A 394 13.91 -8.37 -2.77
C PHE A 394 15.24 -7.67 -2.44
N PRO A 395 15.22 -6.43 -1.95
CA PRO A 395 16.44 -5.73 -1.54
C PRO A 395 17.09 -6.35 -0.28
N PHE A 396 16.35 -7.18 0.48
CA PHE A 396 16.85 -7.89 1.66
C PHE A 396 16.74 -9.41 1.46
N TYR A 397 17.87 -10.11 1.54
CA TYR A 397 17.97 -11.54 1.26
C TYR A 397 17.87 -12.41 2.52
N GLY A 398 16.68 -12.93 2.79
CA GLY A 398 16.45 -13.82 3.93
C GLY A 398 15.03 -13.64 4.42
N ALA A 399 14.12 -14.44 3.85
CA ALA A 399 12.66 -14.25 3.95
C ALA A 399 12.12 -13.98 5.36
N ASN A 400 12.76 -14.59 6.35
CA ASN A 400 12.27 -14.70 7.71
C ASN A 400 13.14 -13.94 8.71
N ASP A 401 14.20 -13.27 8.24
CA ASP A 401 15.13 -12.56 9.11
C ASP A 401 14.89 -11.06 9.04
N TYR A 402 13.96 -10.59 9.87
CA TYR A 402 13.64 -9.17 9.97
C TYR A 402 14.82 -8.32 10.45
N ASP A 403 15.86 -8.90 11.06
CA ASP A 403 17.08 -8.17 11.39
C ASP A 403 17.74 -7.62 10.11
N LEU A 404 17.64 -8.30 8.97
CA LEU A 404 18.18 -7.79 7.71
C LEU A 404 17.46 -6.53 7.27
N ILE A 405 16.13 -6.50 7.45
CA ILE A 405 15.30 -5.35 7.13
C ILE A 405 15.58 -4.20 8.10
N ILE A 406 15.92 -4.47 9.36
CA ILE A 406 16.19 -3.41 10.33
C ILE A 406 17.61 -2.85 10.16
N TYR A 407 18.62 -3.70 9.99
CA TYR A 407 20.02 -3.32 10.18
C TYR A 407 20.88 -3.30 8.92
N GLU A 408 20.53 -4.05 7.88
CA GLU A 408 21.34 -4.10 6.65
C GLU A 408 20.88 -3.04 5.65
N GLU A 409 21.81 -2.58 4.81
CA GLU A 409 21.50 -1.71 3.67
C GLU A 409 20.78 -2.50 2.56
N PRO A 410 19.82 -1.88 1.84
CA PRO A 410 19.14 -2.54 0.74
C PRO A 410 20.14 -2.87 -0.38
N ASN A 411 20.15 -4.14 -0.80
CA ASN A 411 20.94 -4.59 -1.94
C ASN A 411 20.19 -4.27 -3.24
N ILE A 412 20.47 -3.08 -3.78
CA ILE A 412 19.91 -2.62 -5.05
C ILE A 412 20.83 -3.07 -6.20
N PRO A 413 20.33 -3.81 -7.21
CA PRO A 413 21.17 -4.33 -8.29
C PRO A 413 21.93 -3.24 -9.05
N GLU A 414 23.24 -3.44 -9.27
CA GLU A 414 24.13 -2.44 -9.87
C GLU A 414 23.73 -2.07 -11.32
N TRP A 415 23.13 -3.01 -12.03
CA TRP A 415 22.68 -2.88 -13.43
C TRP A 415 21.43 -2.01 -13.59
N LEU A 416 20.74 -1.66 -12.51
CA LEU A 416 19.61 -0.73 -12.58
C LEU A 416 20.07 0.68 -12.98
N PRO A 417 19.24 1.44 -13.73
CA PRO A 417 19.52 2.83 -14.06
C PRO A 417 19.78 3.71 -12.82
N GLU A 418 20.67 4.69 -12.95
CA GLU A 418 21.12 5.50 -11.79
C GLU A 418 19.99 6.30 -11.13
N ASP A 419 19.05 6.82 -11.92
CA ASP A 419 17.87 7.53 -11.42
C ASP A 419 16.91 6.60 -10.66
N LEU A 420 16.73 5.35 -11.10
CA LEU A 420 15.94 4.36 -10.37
C LEU A 420 16.66 3.92 -9.09
N LYS A 421 17.98 3.72 -9.12
CA LYS A 421 18.77 3.43 -7.91
C LYS A 421 18.68 4.56 -6.89
N ASP A 422 18.74 5.82 -7.34
CA ASP A 422 18.57 7.00 -6.49
C ASP A 422 17.16 7.05 -5.88
N LEU A 423 16.12 6.76 -6.66
CA LEU A 423 14.74 6.67 -6.17
C LEU A 423 14.62 5.60 -5.07
N LEU A 424 15.10 4.38 -5.34
CA LEU A 424 15.03 3.26 -4.40
C LEU A 424 15.80 3.54 -3.10
N LYS A 425 16.96 4.19 -3.17
CA LYS A 425 17.73 4.57 -1.96
C LYS A 425 16.96 5.57 -1.08
N LYS A 426 16.25 6.52 -1.69
CA LYS A 426 15.46 7.52 -0.93
C LYS A 426 14.17 6.94 -0.35
N LEU A 427 13.54 5.97 -1.04
CA LEU A 427 12.35 5.26 -0.55
C LEU A 427 12.70 4.23 0.53
N LEU A 428 13.83 3.54 0.39
CA LEU A 428 14.30 2.53 1.35
C LEU A 428 15.24 3.13 2.40
N ASN A 429 15.05 4.41 2.72
CA ASN A 429 15.71 5.06 3.83
C ASN A 429 15.14 4.51 5.14
N LYS A 430 16.03 4.03 6.01
CA LYS A 430 15.71 3.51 7.35
C LYS A 430 15.02 4.57 8.19
N GLN A 431 15.49 5.81 8.13
CA GLN A 431 14.88 6.92 8.87
C GLN A 431 13.55 7.33 8.20
N PRO A 432 12.39 7.14 8.86
CA PRO A 432 11.08 7.37 8.24
C PRO A 432 10.86 8.82 7.82
N TYR A 433 11.39 9.77 8.60
CA TYR A 433 11.26 11.21 8.34
C TYR A 433 12.11 11.69 7.17
N ASP A 434 13.19 11.00 6.82
CA ASP A 434 14.04 11.33 5.67
C ASP A 434 13.64 10.55 4.40
N ARG A 435 12.57 9.74 4.49
CA ARG A 435 12.08 8.90 3.41
C ARG A 435 11.34 9.73 2.36
N LEU A 436 11.65 9.53 1.08
CA LEU A 436 10.95 10.23 0.00
C LEU A 436 9.46 9.89 0.02
N GLY A 437 8.61 10.89 -0.18
CA GLY A 437 7.14 10.79 -0.02
C GLY A 437 6.67 11.35 1.33
N VAL A 438 7.50 11.24 2.37
CA VAL A 438 7.36 12.02 3.62
C VAL A 438 8.16 13.31 3.50
N HIS A 439 9.44 13.19 3.15
CA HIS A 439 10.33 14.32 2.92
C HIS A 439 10.52 14.55 1.42
N GLY A 440 10.02 15.69 0.95
CA GLY A 440 10.00 16.04 -0.45
C GLY A 440 8.92 15.32 -1.25
N ASN A 441 8.71 15.76 -2.48
CA ASN A 441 7.65 15.27 -3.34
C ASN A 441 8.19 14.21 -4.32
N ILE A 442 7.64 13.00 -4.25
CA ILE A 442 8.03 11.89 -5.13
C ILE A 442 7.84 12.22 -6.62
N ARG A 443 6.83 13.03 -6.96
CA ARG A 443 6.50 13.43 -8.34
C ARG A 443 7.60 14.26 -9.01
N HIS A 444 8.46 14.91 -8.21
CA HIS A 444 9.59 15.70 -8.71
C HIS A 444 10.87 14.88 -8.91
N HIS A 445 10.86 13.59 -8.56
CA HIS A 445 12.03 12.75 -8.72
C HIS A 445 12.38 12.56 -10.21
N ARG A 446 13.67 12.60 -10.55
CA ARG A 446 14.15 12.51 -11.94
C ARG A 446 13.67 11.26 -12.67
N PHE A 447 13.46 10.17 -11.94
CA PHE A 447 12.93 8.92 -12.47
C PHE A 447 11.58 9.12 -13.19
N TYR A 448 10.72 10.02 -12.71
CA TYR A 448 9.40 10.33 -13.28
C TYR A 448 9.41 11.54 -14.22
N SER A 449 10.58 11.96 -14.70
CA SER A 449 10.70 13.17 -15.54
C SER A 449 9.94 13.09 -16.87
N SER A 450 9.55 11.89 -17.31
CA SER A 450 8.75 11.70 -18.53
C SER A 450 7.24 11.66 -18.28
N ILE A 451 6.81 11.52 -17.02
CA ILE A 451 5.39 11.40 -16.66
C ILE A 451 4.71 12.77 -16.65
N ASN A 452 3.65 12.89 -17.43
CA ASN A 452 2.67 13.95 -17.26
C ASN A 452 1.62 13.52 -16.23
N TRP A 453 1.80 13.95 -14.98
CA TRP A 453 0.94 13.58 -13.85
C TRP A 453 -0.54 13.89 -14.06
N LEU A 454 -0.87 15.01 -14.73
CA LEU A 454 -2.26 15.38 -14.99
C LEU A 454 -2.93 14.41 -15.97
N GLU A 455 -2.22 14.02 -17.02
CA GLU A 455 -2.71 13.05 -18.00
C GLU A 455 -2.76 11.64 -17.40
N LEU A 456 -1.82 11.30 -16.50
CA LEU A 456 -1.83 10.03 -15.76
C LEU A 456 -3.08 9.93 -14.86
N GLU A 457 -3.33 10.93 -14.01
CA GLU A 457 -4.48 10.98 -13.09
C GLU A 457 -5.83 10.96 -13.82
N GLN A 458 -5.85 11.44 -15.06
CA GLN A 458 -7.04 11.41 -15.93
C GLN A 458 -7.14 10.12 -16.75
N GLN A 459 -6.25 9.14 -16.52
CA GLN A 459 -6.14 7.88 -17.25
C GLN A 459 -6.06 8.06 -18.78
N ARG A 460 -5.35 9.09 -19.23
CA ARG A 460 -5.14 9.40 -20.66
C ARG A 460 -3.82 8.86 -21.20
N ILE A 461 -2.90 8.47 -20.32
CA ILE A 461 -1.69 7.76 -20.70
C ILE A 461 -2.04 6.27 -20.87
N PRO A 462 -1.82 5.66 -22.05
CA PRO A 462 -2.16 4.27 -22.27
C PRO A 462 -1.26 3.34 -21.43
N PRO A 463 -1.82 2.29 -20.80
CA PRO A 463 -1.04 1.29 -20.08
C PRO A 463 -0.03 0.57 -20.98
N PRO A 464 1.15 0.20 -20.45
CA PRO A 464 2.20 -0.49 -21.20
C PRO A 464 1.88 -1.97 -21.46
N PHE A 465 1.04 -2.58 -20.61
CA PHE A 465 0.46 -3.90 -20.80
C PHE A 465 -1.04 -3.77 -20.90
N GLN A 466 -1.62 -4.46 -21.88
CA GLN A 466 -3.06 -4.57 -22.06
C GLN A 466 -3.45 -6.05 -21.91
N PRO A 467 -4.28 -6.42 -20.93
CA PRO A 467 -4.69 -7.79 -20.72
C PRO A 467 -5.33 -8.40 -21.98
N SER A 468 -4.90 -9.60 -22.37
CA SER A 468 -5.52 -10.30 -23.50
C SER A 468 -6.84 -10.96 -23.10
N GLU A 469 -7.72 -11.22 -24.08
CA GLU A 469 -8.96 -12.00 -23.90
C GLU A 469 -8.74 -13.35 -23.22
N GLU A 470 -7.56 -13.97 -23.38
CA GLU A 470 -7.21 -15.23 -22.73
C GLU A 470 -6.94 -15.04 -21.23
N HIS A 471 -6.25 -13.95 -20.84
CA HIS A 471 -6.07 -13.58 -19.43
C HIS A 471 -7.41 -13.33 -18.74
N LEU A 472 -8.34 -12.67 -19.44
CA LEU A 472 -9.69 -12.38 -18.94
C LEU A 472 -10.54 -13.65 -18.72
N ARG A 473 -10.24 -14.76 -19.42
CA ARG A 473 -10.99 -16.03 -19.37
C ARG A 473 -10.47 -17.03 -18.34
N LYS A 474 -9.24 -16.88 -17.83
CA LYS A 474 -8.63 -17.83 -16.88
C LYS A 474 -9.48 -18.06 -15.60
N ILE A 475 -10.42 -17.18 -15.28
CA ILE A 475 -11.20 -17.19 -14.03
C ILE A 475 -12.66 -17.64 -14.24
N HIS A 476 -13.05 -18.09 -15.43
CA HIS A 476 -14.39 -18.67 -15.65
C HIS A 476 -14.47 -20.13 -15.20
N GLY A 477 -14.49 -20.33 -13.88
CA GLY A 477 -14.82 -21.62 -13.27
C GLY A 477 -16.29 -22.02 -13.48
N LYS A 478 -16.58 -23.31 -13.33
CA LYS A 478 -17.96 -23.83 -13.29
C LYS A 478 -18.68 -23.21 -12.08
N ALA A 479 -19.94 -22.79 -12.26
CA ALA A 479 -20.74 -22.21 -11.18
C ALA A 479 -20.63 -23.04 -9.89
N MET A 480 -20.26 -22.37 -8.79
CA MET A 480 -20.21 -22.96 -7.45
C MET A 480 -21.56 -22.83 -6.78
N SER A 481 -21.94 -23.82 -5.97
CA SER A 481 -23.15 -23.68 -5.16
C SER A 481 -22.90 -22.67 -4.04
N THR A 482 -23.95 -21.95 -3.64
CA THR A 482 -23.89 -21.02 -2.50
C THR A 482 -23.43 -21.72 -1.22
N LEU A 483 -23.70 -23.03 -1.07
CA LEU A 483 -23.28 -23.86 0.06
C LEU A 483 -21.77 -24.14 0.06
N ASP A 484 -21.13 -24.20 -1.12
CA ASP A 484 -19.68 -24.42 -1.23
C ASP A 484 -18.89 -23.16 -0.84
N VAL A 485 -19.48 -21.97 -1.07
CA VAL A 485 -18.91 -20.67 -0.70
C VAL A 485 -19.23 -20.32 0.74
N LEU A 486 -20.44 -20.67 1.19
CA LEU A 486 -20.92 -20.42 2.53
C LEU A 486 -20.82 -21.68 3.40
N ILE A 487 -19.60 -22.14 3.70
CA ILE A 487 -19.40 -23.21 4.69
C ILE A 487 -20.09 -22.78 6.00
N PRO A 488 -20.95 -23.59 6.63
CA PRO A 488 -21.55 -23.23 7.90
C PRO A 488 -20.45 -22.97 8.94
N GLY A 489 -20.34 -21.72 9.39
CA GLY A 489 -19.48 -21.39 10.53
C GLY A 489 -20.00 -22.08 11.81
N PRO A 490 -19.16 -22.25 12.84
CA PRO A 490 -19.59 -22.83 14.10
C PRO A 490 -20.78 -22.05 14.67
N THR A 491 -21.87 -22.78 14.95
CA THR A 491 -23.20 -22.28 15.33
C THR A 491 -23.25 -21.65 16.74
N SER A 492 -22.11 -21.27 17.32
CA SER A 492 -21.98 -20.96 18.75
C SER A 492 -21.42 -19.57 19.06
N LYS A 493 -21.26 -18.68 18.08
CA LYS A 493 -20.83 -17.30 18.34
C LYS A 493 -22.05 -16.37 18.42
N GLU A 494 -22.01 -15.42 19.35
CA GLU A 494 -23.04 -14.39 19.52
C GLU A 494 -23.31 -13.66 18.20
N GLN A 495 -24.57 -13.25 18.02
CA GLN A 495 -24.98 -12.52 16.83
C GLN A 495 -24.48 -11.08 16.92
N ILE A 496 -23.39 -10.78 16.22
CA ILE A 496 -22.78 -9.45 16.20
C ILE A 496 -23.33 -8.68 15.01
N THR A 497 -23.93 -7.51 15.22
CA THR A 497 -24.35 -6.61 14.12
C THR A 497 -23.38 -5.44 14.04
N ILE A 498 -22.80 -5.20 12.87
CA ILE A 498 -21.86 -4.09 12.65
C ILE A 498 -22.62 -2.86 12.18
N GLU A 499 -22.88 -1.91 13.08
CA GLU A 499 -23.58 -0.68 12.75
C GLU A 499 -22.75 0.18 11.77
N GLY A 500 -23.41 0.83 10.80
CA GLY A 500 -22.73 1.66 9.79
C GLY A 500 -22.01 0.90 8.67
N PHE A 501 -21.88 -0.43 8.78
CA PHE A 501 -21.22 -1.27 7.78
C PHE A 501 -21.93 -1.25 6.42
N SER A 502 -23.26 -1.42 6.42
CA SER A 502 -24.02 -1.61 5.18
C SER A 502 -24.09 -0.34 4.33
N PHE A 503 -23.84 -0.47 3.02
CA PHE A 503 -24.01 0.62 2.06
C PHE A 503 -24.32 0.10 0.66
N LEU A 504 -24.83 0.98 -0.20
CA LEU A 504 -25.03 0.73 -1.61
C LEU A 504 -24.59 1.95 -2.40
N ASN A 505 -23.62 1.77 -3.30
CA ASN A 505 -23.12 2.85 -4.13
C ASN A 505 -24.19 3.28 -5.14
N ALA A 506 -24.59 4.55 -5.10
CA ALA A 506 -25.68 5.10 -5.91
C ALA A 506 -25.40 5.03 -7.42
N ILE A 507 -24.14 4.97 -7.84
CA ILE A 507 -23.75 4.84 -9.24
C ILE A 507 -24.12 3.44 -9.75
N TRP A 508 -23.88 2.41 -8.94
CA TRP A 508 -24.19 1.03 -9.32
C TRP A 508 -25.71 0.76 -9.44
N GLN A 509 -26.57 1.55 -8.78
CA GLN A 509 -28.03 1.41 -8.93
C GLN A 509 -28.57 1.80 -10.31
N LYS A 510 -27.77 2.51 -11.12
CA LYS A 510 -28.16 3.07 -12.43
C LYS A 510 -27.67 2.26 -13.62
N ASP A 511 -26.69 1.38 -13.39
CA ASP A 511 -26.19 0.39 -14.35
C ASP A 511 -26.99 -0.91 -14.25
#